data_AF-A0A821PQ67-F1
#
_entry.id   AF-A0A821PQ67-F1
#
_cell.length_a   1.000
_cell.length_b   1.000
_cell.length_c   1.000
_cell.angle_alpha   90.00
_cell.angle_beta   90.00
_cell.angle_gamma   90.00
#
_symmetry.space_group_name_H-M   'P 1'
#
loop_
_entity.id
_entity.type
_entity.pdbx_description
1 polymer ?
#
loop_
_entity_poly.entity_id
_entity_poly.type
_entity_poly.pdbx_seq_one_letter_code
_entity_poly.pdbx_strand_id
1 'polypeptide(L)'
;MSTRPSTRKDPLTKLKELCREEDKCEKFKHRLQECTDRVNSKSWTKETCDEELLNFLHCLDECMSMSAARLVIRTTIASPNPVFTLMSGCTLATTSASAPASESAADMVFTFASPSEDFYNQAKNIRQIDVYTISGNMGILAHHAPILNVLKPGVVSAAWDALPETQLEIDCA
;
A
#
# COMPACT_ATOMS: atom_id res chain seq x y z
N MET A 1 0.97 -16.82 -25.43
CA MET A 1 0.69 -17.14 -24.01
C MET A 1 1.96 -16.88 -23.22
N SER A 2 2.16 -15.64 -22.76
CA SER A 2 3.39 -15.21 -22.09
C SER A 2 3.20 -15.28 -20.58
N THR A 3 3.47 -16.43 -19.97
CA THR A 3 3.55 -16.52 -18.50
C THR A 3 4.96 -16.14 -18.07
N ARG A 4 5.20 -14.85 -17.89
CA ARG A 4 6.38 -14.35 -17.19
C ARG A 4 6.20 -14.65 -15.69
N PRO A 5 7.18 -15.23 -14.97
CA PRO A 5 7.02 -15.52 -13.56
C PRO A 5 7.03 -14.21 -12.76
N SER A 6 5.91 -13.86 -12.14
CA SER A 6 5.84 -12.77 -11.19
C SER A 6 6.48 -13.21 -9.86
N THR A 7 7.76 -12.92 -9.67
CA THR A 7 8.45 -13.13 -8.37
C THR A 7 8.03 -12.11 -7.31
N ARG A 8 7.13 -11.16 -7.64
CA ARG A 8 6.37 -10.37 -6.66
C ARG A 8 5.22 -11.22 -6.15
N LYS A 9 5.29 -11.62 -4.87
CA LYS A 9 4.19 -12.30 -4.17
C LYS A 9 3.00 -11.35 -4.15
N ASP A 10 2.07 -11.52 -5.09
CA ASP A 10 0.88 -10.71 -5.19
C ASP A 10 0.11 -10.83 -3.86
N PRO A 11 -0.09 -9.71 -3.12
CA PRO A 11 -0.86 -9.75 -1.88
C PRO A 11 -2.28 -10.28 -2.12
N LEU A 12 -2.80 -10.16 -3.35
CA LEU A 12 -4.07 -10.74 -3.76
C LEU A 12 -4.05 -12.27 -3.72
N THR A 13 -2.92 -12.93 -3.99
CA THR A 13 -2.81 -14.39 -3.91
C THR A 13 -2.94 -14.88 -2.47
N LYS A 14 -2.30 -14.17 -1.52
CA LYS A 14 -2.45 -14.46 -0.09
C LYS A 14 -3.89 -14.25 0.38
N LEU A 15 -4.53 -13.18 -0.08
CA LEU A 15 -5.93 -12.89 0.24
C LEU A 15 -6.87 -13.97 -0.31
N LYS A 16 -6.61 -14.44 -1.53
CA LYS A 16 -7.37 -15.51 -2.19
C LYS A 16 -7.22 -16.85 -1.47
N GLU A 17 -6.05 -17.16 -0.91
CA GLU A 17 -5.82 -18.38 -0.12
C GLU A 17 -6.58 -18.30 1.21
N LEU A 18 -6.43 -17.20 1.94
CA LEU A 18 -7.14 -16.98 3.21
C LEU A 18 -8.66 -17.03 3.04
N CYS A 19 -9.20 -16.34 2.04
CA CYS A 19 -10.65 -16.34 1.79
C CYS A 19 -11.17 -17.68 1.24
N ARG A 20 -10.29 -18.53 0.69
CA ARG A 20 -10.67 -19.87 0.20
C ARG A 20 -10.74 -20.91 1.32
N GLU A 21 -9.98 -20.70 2.41
CA GLU A 21 -9.93 -21.58 3.58
C GLU A 21 -10.93 -21.20 4.68
N GLU A 22 -11.66 -20.09 4.54
CA GLU A 22 -12.71 -19.71 5.47
C GLU A 22 -13.84 -20.75 5.55
N ASP A 23 -14.15 -21.20 6.78
CA ASP A 23 -15.18 -22.19 7.08
C ASP A 23 -16.57 -21.80 6.55
N LYS A 24 -16.84 -20.49 6.42
CA LYS A 24 -18.12 -19.97 5.92
C LYS A 24 -18.35 -20.28 4.45
N CYS A 25 -17.29 -20.36 3.65
CA CYS A 25 -17.38 -20.60 2.21
C CYS A 25 -17.26 -22.10 1.85
N GLU A 26 -16.93 -22.96 2.81
CA GLU A 26 -16.77 -24.40 2.59
C GLU A 26 -18.07 -25.07 2.12
N LYS A 27 -19.23 -24.64 2.65
CA LYS A 27 -20.54 -25.16 2.24
C LYS A 27 -20.85 -24.91 0.75
N PHE A 28 -20.54 -23.70 0.28
CA PHE A 28 -20.74 -23.32 -1.12
C PHE A 28 -19.71 -23.98 -2.03
N LYS A 29 -18.49 -24.22 -1.54
CA LYS A 29 -17.47 -25.01 -2.22
C LYS A 29 -17.91 -26.47 -2.42
N HIS A 30 -18.48 -27.11 -1.41
CA HIS A 30 -18.97 -28.47 -1.51
C HIS A 30 -20.10 -28.61 -2.55
N ARG A 31 -21.08 -27.70 -2.55
CA ARG A 31 -22.17 -27.70 -3.55
C ARG A 31 -21.66 -27.49 -4.97
N LEU A 32 -20.68 -26.60 -5.15
CA LEU A 32 -20.04 -26.39 -6.44
C LEU A 32 -19.30 -27.64 -6.92
N GLN A 33 -18.59 -28.34 -6.03
CA GLN A 33 -17.90 -29.59 -6.35
C GLN A 33 -18.90 -30.69 -6.71
N GLU A 34 -19.98 -30.85 -5.95
CA GLU A 34 -21.03 -31.81 -6.24
C GLU A 34 -21.70 -31.55 -7.60
N CYS A 35 -21.97 -30.29 -7.94
CA CYS A 35 -22.48 -29.92 -9.26
C CYS A 35 -21.44 -30.24 -10.36
N THR A 36 -20.17 -29.92 -10.12
CA THR A 36 -19.07 -30.17 -11.05
C THR A 36 -18.92 -31.66 -11.33
N ASP A 37 -19.00 -32.51 -10.31
CA ASP A 37 -18.92 -33.97 -10.45
C ASP A 37 -20.14 -34.55 -11.18
N ARG A 38 -21.33 -33.97 -10.98
CA ARG A 38 -22.54 -34.36 -11.72
C ARG A 38 -22.49 -33.99 -13.20
N VAL A 39 -21.93 -32.82 -13.52
CA VAL A 39 -21.71 -32.39 -14.91
C VAL A 39 -20.64 -33.23 -15.59
N ASN A 40 -19.53 -33.51 -14.89
CA ASN A 40 -18.43 -34.31 -15.44
C ASN A 40 -18.76 -35.80 -15.60
N SER A 41 -19.65 -36.34 -14.77
CA SER A 41 -20.05 -37.75 -14.85
C SER A 41 -21.02 -38.06 -15.99
N LYS A 42 -21.62 -37.05 -16.61
CA LYS A 42 -22.59 -37.24 -17.68
C LYS A 42 -22.02 -36.75 -19.01
N SER A 43 -22.20 -37.55 -20.06
CA SER A 43 -21.73 -37.22 -21.41
C SER A 43 -22.61 -36.21 -22.15
N TRP A 44 -23.84 -35.96 -21.68
CA TRP A 44 -24.76 -34.98 -22.27
C TRP A 44 -25.70 -34.40 -21.20
N THR A 45 -25.51 -33.13 -20.85
CA THR A 45 -26.37 -32.41 -19.90
C THR A 45 -26.64 -30.99 -20.35
N LYS A 46 -27.74 -30.42 -19.85
CA LYS A 46 -28.11 -29.01 -20.02
C LYS A 46 -28.07 -28.25 -18.68
N GLU A 47 -27.53 -28.87 -17.64
CA GLU A 47 -27.36 -28.26 -16.32
C GLU A 47 -26.05 -27.46 -16.29
N THR A 48 -26.09 -26.21 -15.82
CA THR A 48 -24.90 -25.38 -15.59
C THR A 48 -24.68 -25.17 -14.09
N CYS A 49 -23.42 -25.09 -13.67
CA CYS A 49 -23.05 -24.88 -12.26
C CYS A 49 -22.89 -23.39 -11.90
N ASP A 50 -23.50 -22.50 -12.69
CA ASP A 50 -23.31 -21.05 -12.56
C ASP A 50 -23.93 -20.50 -11.26
N GLU A 51 -25.06 -21.05 -10.84
CA GLU A 51 -25.73 -20.65 -9.59
C GLU A 51 -24.83 -20.94 -8.37
N GLU A 52 -24.27 -22.15 -8.30
CA GLU A 52 -23.38 -22.56 -7.21
C GLU A 52 -22.05 -21.79 -7.25
N LEU A 53 -21.55 -21.46 -8.44
CA LEU A 53 -20.37 -20.63 -8.62
C LEU A 53 -20.60 -19.20 -8.13
N LEU A 54 -21.74 -18.60 -8.48
CA LEU A 54 -22.10 -17.25 -8.04
C LEU A 54 -22.31 -17.17 -6.52
N ASN A 55 -22.86 -18.22 -5.90
CA ASN A 55 -22.96 -18.32 -4.45
C ASN A 55 -21.59 -18.39 -3.77
N PHE A 56 -20.66 -19.17 -4.32
CA PHE A 56 -19.28 -19.22 -3.82
C PHE A 56 -18.55 -17.88 -4.00
N LEU A 57 -18.72 -17.22 -5.15
CA LEU A 57 -18.10 -15.92 -5.42
C LEU A 57 -18.64 -14.80 -4.52
N HIS A 58 -19.95 -14.78 -4.22
CA HIS A 58 -20.50 -13.84 -3.24
C HIS A 58 -19.87 -14.02 -1.86
N CYS A 59 -19.64 -15.27 -1.43
CA CYS A 59 -18.95 -15.54 -0.17
C CYS A 59 -17.49 -15.03 -0.18
N LEU A 60 -16.78 -15.21 -1.30
CA LEU A 60 -15.42 -14.71 -1.47
C LEU A 60 -15.35 -13.18 -1.50
N ASP A 61 -16.29 -12.50 -2.16
CA ASP A 61 -16.32 -11.05 -2.25
C ASP A 61 -16.52 -10.39 -0.87
N GLU A 62 -17.44 -10.92 -0.07
CA GLU A 62 -17.64 -10.46 1.30
C GLU A 62 -16.39 -10.65 2.18
N CYS A 63 -15.68 -11.77 1.99
CA CYS A 63 -14.39 -12.00 2.65
C CYS A 63 -13.30 -11.02 2.20
N MET A 64 -13.18 -10.80 0.88
CA MET A 64 -12.17 -9.90 0.32
C MET A 64 -12.40 -8.45 0.75
N SER A 65 -13.67 -8.03 0.83
CA SER A 65 -14.08 -6.71 1.31
C SER A 65 -13.69 -6.50 2.79
N MET A 66 -13.96 -7.48 3.66
CA MET A 66 -13.59 -7.39 5.08
C MET A 66 -12.07 -7.51 5.31
N SER A 67 -11.38 -8.33 4.52
CA SER A 67 -9.96 -8.63 4.71
C SER A 67 -9.04 -7.56 4.11
N ALA A 68 -9.43 -6.93 3.00
CA ALA A 68 -8.74 -5.77 2.44
C ALA A 68 -8.80 -4.58 3.42
N ALA A 69 -9.96 -4.33 4.03
CA ALA A 69 -10.10 -3.31 5.07
C ALA A 69 -9.28 -3.66 6.34
N ARG A 70 -9.25 -4.94 6.75
CA ARG A 70 -8.46 -5.39 7.91
C ARG A 70 -6.95 -5.32 7.70
N LEU A 71 -6.42 -5.60 6.50
CA LEU A 71 -4.98 -5.49 6.23
C LEU A 71 -4.49 -4.04 6.35
N VAL A 72 -5.34 -3.08 5.99
CA VAL A 72 -5.05 -1.64 6.12
C VAL A 72 -5.21 -1.14 7.57
N ILE A 73 -6.07 -1.76 8.37
CA ILE A 73 -6.35 -1.35 9.75
C ILE A 73 -5.44 -2.05 10.79
N ARG A 74 -4.87 -3.24 10.50
CA ARG A 74 -4.08 -4.01 11.48
C ARG A 74 -2.66 -3.49 11.75
N THR A 75 -2.14 -2.53 10.99
CA THR A 75 -0.77 -2.01 11.18
C THR A 75 -0.65 -0.88 12.21
N THR A 76 -1.73 -0.45 12.89
CA THR A 76 -1.65 0.71 13.81
C THR A 76 -2.00 0.46 15.28
N ILE A 77 -2.42 -0.73 15.73
CA ILE A 77 -2.78 -0.90 17.17
C ILE A 77 -2.49 -2.29 17.77
N ALA A 78 -1.30 -2.86 17.52
CA ALA A 78 -0.83 -4.03 18.25
C ALA A 78 0.60 -3.84 18.76
N SER A 79 0.76 -2.93 19.74
CA SER A 79 1.92 -2.93 20.63
C SER A 79 1.55 -3.69 21.92
N PRO A 80 2.16 -4.86 22.20
CA PRO A 80 1.93 -5.60 23.42
C PRO A 80 3.04 -5.23 24.42
N ASN A 81 2.86 -4.15 25.19
CA ASN A 81 3.59 -3.96 26.45
C ASN A 81 2.87 -2.91 27.32
N PRO A 82 2.24 -3.30 28.44
CA PRO A 82 1.89 -2.37 29.49
C PRO A 82 3.04 -2.32 30.50
N VAL A 83 3.83 -1.25 30.51
CA VAL A 83 4.73 -0.97 31.65
C VAL A 83 4.28 0.33 32.30
N PHE A 84 3.52 0.12 33.36
CA PHE A 84 3.27 1.08 34.42
C PHE A 84 4.62 1.36 35.11
N THR A 85 5.08 2.61 35.14
CA THR A 85 5.97 3.07 36.21
C THR A 85 5.57 4.49 36.57
N LEU A 86 5.04 4.60 37.79
CA LEU A 86 4.69 5.82 38.51
C LEU A 86 5.96 6.52 39.02
N MET A 87 5.91 7.85 38.97
CA MET A 87 6.67 8.83 39.75
C MET A 87 8.20 8.90 39.53
N SER A 88 8.69 10.05 39.09
CA SER A 88 9.42 10.98 39.99
C SER A 88 9.98 12.19 39.22
N GLY A 89 9.56 13.38 39.65
CA GLY A 89 10.32 14.65 39.64
C GLY A 89 11.02 15.11 38.35
N CYS A 90 10.40 16.07 37.65
CA CYS A 90 11.16 17.21 37.13
C CYS A 90 10.26 18.45 37.04
N THR A 91 10.73 19.51 37.69
CA THR A 91 10.11 20.83 37.88
C THR A 91 9.87 21.59 36.57
N LEU A 92 8.78 22.38 36.52
CA LEU A 92 8.54 23.38 35.50
C LEU A 92 9.70 24.39 35.45
N ALA A 93 10.31 24.53 34.27
CA ALA A 93 11.06 25.73 33.89
C ALA A 93 10.41 26.30 32.61
N THR A 94 9.63 27.37 32.78
CA THR A 94 9.12 28.19 31.68
C THR A 94 10.20 29.21 31.34
N THR A 95 10.88 29.04 30.22
CA THR A 95 11.59 30.15 29.55
C THR A 95 11.19 30.14 28.09
N SER A 96 10.35 31.10 27.72
CA SER A 96 9.98 31.39 26.34
C SER A 96 11.16 32.12 25.69
N ALA A 97 12.07 31.37 25.07
CA ALA A 97 12.93 31.92 24.04
C ALA A 97 12.19 31.79 22.72
N SER A 98 11.94 32.92 22.06
CA SER A 98 11.34 33.00 20.73
C SER A 98 12.20 32.20 19.75
N ALA A 99 11.73 31.01 19.39
CA ALA A 99 12.22 30.31 18.22
C ALA A 99 11.97 31.22 16.99
N PRO A 100 12.94 31.38 16.06
CA PRO A 100 12.60 31.90 14.76
C PRO A 100 11.48 31.01 14.20
N ALA A 101 10.43 31.65 13.69
CA ALA A 101 9.30 30.98 13.06
C ALA A 101 9.83 29.91 12.11
N SER A 102 9.56 28.64 12.42
CA SER A 102 9.75 27.56 11.48
C SER A 102 8.90 27.92 10.26
N GLU A 103 9.56 28.25 9.15
CA GLU A 103 8.95 28.12 7.85
C GLU A 103 8.40 26.69 7.84
N SER A 104 7.07 26.57 7.88
CA SER A 104 6.39 25.28 7.94
C SER A 104 6.69 24.59 6.62
N ALA A 105 7.83 23.89 6.58
CA ALA A 105 8.19 22.94 5.56
C ALA A 105 7.07 21.92 5.54
N ALA A 106 6.09 22.18 4.68
CA ALA A 106 5.06 21.21 4.40
C ALA A 106 5.82 20.05 3.75
N ASP A 107 6.04 19.00 4.51
CA ASP A 107 6.70 17.80 4.05
C ASP A 107 5.68 16.95 3.31
N MET A 108 5.99 16.57 2.07
CA MET A 108 5.24 15.53 1.36
C MET A 108 6.00 14.21 1.38
N VAL A 109 5.25 13.12 1.56
CA VAL A 109 5.78 11.77 1.50
C VAL A 109 5.73 11.30 0.05
N PHE A 110 6.90 10.97 -0.51
CA PHE A 110 7.02 10.54 -1.89
C PHE A 110 7.33 9.05 -1.99
N THR A 111 6.63 8.37 -2.90
CA THR A 111 6.85 6.97 -3.23
C THR A 111 6.92 6.83 -4.74
N PHE A 112 7.97 6.20 -5.25
CA PHE A 112 8.15 5.94 -6.68
C PHE A 112 8.53 4.49 -6.90
N ALA A 113 7.80 3.82 -7.78
CA ALA A 113 7.96 2.41 -8.05
C ALA A 113 7.79 2.09 -9.53
N SER A 114 8.57 1.12 -9.98
CA SER A 114 8.39 0.39 -11.24
C SER A 114 7.75 -0.98 -10.96
N PRO A 115 7.28 -1.70 -11.99
CA PRO A 115 6.76 -3.06 -11.82
C PRO A 115 7.77 -4.02 -11.14
N SER A 116 9.07 -3.80 -11.34
CA SER A 116 10.14 -4.65 -10.81
C SER A 116 10.71 -4.20 -9.46
N GLU A 117 10.66 -2.91 -9.13
CA GLU A 117 11.39 -2.35 -7.97
C GLU A 117 10.74 -1.06 -7.45
N ASP A 118 10.69 -0.88 -6.14
CA ASP A 118 10.39 0.39 -5.48
C ASP A 118 11.68 1.19 -5.25
N PHE A 119 11.86 2.28 -6.00
CA PHE A 119 13.05 3.12 -5.89
C PHE A 119 12.99 4.05 -4.66
N TYR A 120 11.79 4.50 -4.30
CA TYR A 120 11.56 5.32 -3.12
C TYR A 120 10.29 4.84 -2.41
N ASN A 121 10.42 4.55 -1.12
CA ASN A 121 9.33 4.10 -0.27
C ASN A 121 9.22 5.05 0.92
N GLN A 122 8.17 5.89 0.93
CA GLN A 122 7.92 6.87 1.98
C GLN A 122 9.10 7.81 2.25
N ALA A 123 9.73 8.32 1.18
CA ALA A 123 10.84 9.25 1.31
C ALA A 123 10.36 10.56 1.97
N LYS A 124 11.14 11.04 2.94
CA LYS A 124 10.94 12.28 3.70
C LYS A 124 11.95 13.34 3.23
N ASN A 125 11.66 14.62 3.45
CA ASN A 125 12.51 15.76 3.07
C ASN A 125 12.56 16.07 1.56
N ILE A 126 11.49 15.75 0.83
CA ILE A 126 11.33 16.15 -0.58
C ILE A 126 10.43 17.38 -0.63
N ARG A 127 10.94 18.46 -1.24
CA ARG A 127 10.20 19.71 -1.36
C ARG A 127 9.44 19.86 -2.65
N GLN A 128 10.00 19.32 -3.73
CA GLN A 128 9.42 19.44 -5.05
C GLN A 128 9.75 18.22 -5.91
N ILE A 129 8.75 17.71 -6.62
CA ILE A 129 8.93 16.68 -7.65
C ILE A 129 8.43 17.23 -8.97
N ASP A 130 9.27 17.23 -9.99
CA ASP A 130 8.88 17.59 -11.35
C ASP A 130 8.54 16.33 -12.14
N VAL A 131 7.27 16.23 -12.53
CA VAL A 131 6.69 15.08 -13.23
C VAL A 131 6.26 15.48 -14.64
N TYR A 132 6.74 14.73 -15.63
CA TYR A 132 6.41 14.94 -17.04
C TYR A 132 5.23 14.04 -17.40
N THR A 133 4.08 14.64 -17.70
CA THR A 133 2.87 13.90 -18.10
C THR A 133 2.54 14.12 -19.57
N ILE A 134 1.66 13.29 -20.12
CA ILE A 134 1.22 13.46 -21.52
C ILE A 134 0.50 14.80 -21.75
N SER A 135 -0.13 15.35 -20.72
CA SER A 135 -0.89 16.61 -20.78
C SER A 135 -0.02 17.85 -20.54
N GLY A 136 1.21 17.68 -20.03
CA GLY A 136 2.10 18.77 -19.68
C GLY A 136 3.06 18.41 -18.54
N ASN A 137 4.00 19.32 -18.28
CA ASN A 137 4.99 19.16 -17.20
C ASN A 137 4.45 19.83 -15.94
N MET A 138 4.59 19.20 -14.78
CA MET A 138 4.04 19.69 -13.52
C MET A 138 5.07 19.58 -12.40
N GLY A 139 5.24 20.65 -11.62
CA GLY A 139 6.01 20.64 -10.37
C GLY A 139 5.06 20.46 -9.18
N ILE A 140 5.24 19.37 -8.43
CA ILE A 140 4.39 19.03 -7.27
C ILE A 140 5.12 19.44 -6.00
N LEU A 141 4.57 20.43 -5.31
CA LEU A 141 4.92 20.82 -3.94
C LEU A 141 3.97 20.16 -2.93
N ALA A 142 4.31 20.23 -1.64
CA ALA A 142 3.55 19.56 -0.59
C ALA A 142 2.11 20.06 -0.37
N HIS A 143 1.80 21.29 -0.76
CA HIS A 143 0.45 21.84 -0.74
C HIS A 143 -0.12 22.04 -2.16
N HIS A 144 0.00 21.01 -2.99
CA HIS A 144 -0.64 20.95 -4.29
C HIS A 144 -2.00 20.22 -4.21
N ALA A 145 -2.92 20.51 -5.13
CA ALA A 145 -4.18 19.79 -5.24
C ALA A 145 -3.97 18.31 -5.68
N PRO A 146 -4.76 17.34 -5.21
CA PRO A 146 -4.61 15.94 -5.66
C PRO A 146 -4.93 15.80 -7.16
N ILE A 147 -3.97 15.28 -7.94
CA ILE A 147 -4.11 15.05 -9.38
C ILE A 147 -3.66 13.63 -9.78
N LEU A 148 -4.30 13.06 -10.80
CA LEU A 148 -3.97 11.75 -11.38
C LEU A 148 -3.71 11.93 -12.87
N ASN A 149 -2.54 11.54 -13.36
CA ASN A 149 -2.15 11.69 -14.76
C ASN A 149 -1.20 10.57 -15.21
N VAL A 150 -1.09 10.38 -16.53
CA VAL A 150 -0.19 9.39 -17.14
C VAL A 150 1.16 10.02 -17.44
N LEU A 151 2.24 9.33 -17.06
CA LEU A 151 3.61 9.77 -17.29
C LEU A 151 3.98 9.69 -18.78
N LYS A 152 4.66 10.73 -19.25
CA LYS A 152 5.36 10.70 -20.53
C LYS A 152 6.70 9.95 -20.35
N PRO A 153 7.17 9.18 -21.35
CA PRO A 153 8.52 8.63 -21.31
C PRO A 153 9.55 9.76 -21.15
N GLY A 154 10.39 9.67 -20.12
CA GLY A 154 11.32 10.73 -19.78
C GLY A 154 11.97 10.51 -18.41
N VAL A 155 12.58 11.57 -17.90
CA VAL A 155 13.26 11.60 -16.60
C VAL A 155 12.37 12.33 -15.61
N VAL A 156 12.23 11.79 -14.40
CA VAL A 156 11.58 12.48 -13.27
C VAL A 156 12.68 13.06 -12.40
N SER A 157 12.58 14.34 -12.05
CA SER A 157 13.52 15.00 -11.14
C SER A 157 12.85 15.30 -9.81
N ALA A 158 13.55 15.01 -8.72
CA ALA A 158 13.11 15.33 -7.36
C ALA A 158 14.16 16.25 -6.72
N ALA A 159 13.69 17.32 -6.09
CA ALA A 159 14.48 18.25 -5.32
C ALA A 159 14.33 17.93 -3.82
N TRP A 160 15.46 17.61 -3.21
CA TRP A 160 15.63 17.36 -1.79
C TRP A 160 16.15 18.63 -1.12
N ASP A 161 15.82 18.84 0.15
CA ASP A 161 16.55 19.83 0.93
C ASP A 161 18.02 19.41 1.05
N ALA A 162 18.91 20.26 0.57
CA ALA A 162 20.28 20.22 1.01
C ALA A 162 20.24 20.45 2.52
N LEU A 163 20.61 19.43 3.29
CA LEU A 163 21.05 19.64 4.67
C LEU A 163 22.06 20.81 4.64
N PRO A 164 22.03 21.74 5.62
CA PRO A 164 23.13 22.68 5.76
C PRO A 164 24.43 21.88 5.81
N GLU A 165 25.39 22.25 4.96
CA GLU A 165 26.73 21.65 4.89
C GLU A 165 27.32 21.52 6.30
N THR A 166 27.19 20.35 6.92
CA THR A 166 28.20 19.91 7.87
C THR A 166 29.42 19.64 7.02
N GLN A 167 30.43 20.51 7.11
CA GLN A 167 31.76 20.35 6.55
C GLN A 167 32.18 18.88 6.53
N LEU A 168 32.15 18.28 5.35
CA LEU A 168 33.15 17.31 4.96
C LEU A 168 33.94 17.99 3.85
N GLU A 169 34.75 18.94 4.29
CA GLU A 169 36.01 19.29 3.68
C GLU A 169 36.78 17.98 3.48
N ILE A 170 36.66 17.40 2.30
CA ILE A 170 37.70 16.51 1.80
C ILE A 170 38.80 17.46 1.38
N ASP A 171 39.73 17.70 2.31
CA ASP A 171 41.05 18.20 1.99
C ASP A 171 41.60 17.36 0.84
N CYS A 172 41.70 17.97 -0.34
CA CYS A 172 42.59 17.46 -1.37
C CYS A 172 44.02 17.84 -0.95
N ALA A 173 44.72 16.88 -0.33
CA ALA A 173 46.17 16.85 -0.21
C ALA A 173 46.66 15.42 -0.51
#